data_AF-A0A3M9ZG86-F1
#
_entry.id   AF-A0A3M9ZG86-F1
#
_cell.length_a   1.000
_cell.length_b   1.000
_cell.length_c   1.000
_cell.angle_alpha   90.00
_cell.angle_beta   90.00
_cell.angle_gamma   90.00
#
_symmetry.space_group_name_H-M   'P 1'
#
loop_
_entity.id
_entity.type
_entity.pdbx_description
1 polymer ?
#
loop_
_entity_poly.entity_id
_entity_poly.type
_entity_poly.pdbx_seq_one_letter_code
_entity_poly.pdbx_strand_id
1 'polypeptide(L)'
;MTDFNLTQLFKHPQYGLLALIACLFGIYLAVVWRTGDIAYFGMSILFLLAAATLLWENHPNFIYQHNLLASLTGTGLIGWLVWRSVILSSNQQLELRLFPLVSALAVALIASGFRGLWQYRRELAIMFFLGVPGILLNLVDIAPLTAKFATLLLSYSGFTASHQDVWITTSAGTIEVYDNCSGLEGSIYLVGMAVICLTLYPVRRAKQIVAFLAAALIGFSVNGTRIAIMATLASPKDQPAFLYWHEGEGLLLFGVLAVVLFAGVYWMLYRLELWQRKRAI
;
A
#
# COMPACT_ATOMS: atom_id res chain seq x y z
N MET A 1 -11.27 37.09 -11.37
CA MET A 1 -10.37 36.63 -10.29
C MET A 1 -11.05 36.96 -8.99
N THR A 2 -11.61 35.98 -8.30
CA THR A 2 -12.30 36.17 -7.02
C THR A 2 -11.27 36.32 -5.91
N ASP A 3 -11.32 37.43 -5.17
CA ASP A 3 -10.45 37.71 -4.03
C ASP A 3 -10.58 36.58 -2.99
N PHE A 4 -9.51 35.80 -2.85
CA PHE A 4 -9.40 34.77 -1.83
C PHE A 4 -9.26 35.45 -0.45
N ASN A 5 -10.38 35.65 0.23
CA ASN A 5 -10.42 36.34 1.51
C ASN A 5 -10.17 35.34 2.66
N LEU A 6 -8.97 35.38 3.24
CA LEU A 6 -8.53 34.51 4.37
C LEU A 6 -9.52 34.49 5.54
N THR A 7 -10.34 35.52 5.70
CA THR A 7 -11.35 35.61 6.77
C THR A 7 -12.53 34.65 6.60
N GLN A 8 -12.83 34.18 5.38
CA GLN A 8 -13.87 33.16 5.16
C GLN A 8 -13.42 31.76 5.63
N LEU A 9 -12.10 31.51 5.63
CA LEU A 9 -11.49 30.27 6.11
C LEU A 9 -11.74 30.05 7.62
N PHE A 10 -11.84 31.14 8.39
CA PHE A 10 -12.16 31.11 9.82
C PHE A 10 -13.66 30.97 10.12
N LYS A 11 -14.54 31.29 9.17
CA LYS A 11 -16.01 31.20 9.36
C LYS A 11 -16.56 29.80 9.16
N HIS A 12 -15.87 28.96 8.38
CA HIS A 12 -16.26 27.58 8.12
C HIS A 12 -15.10 26.63 8.44
N PRO A 13 -15.10 25.97 9.62
CA PRO A 13 -13.98 25.13 10.07
C PRO A 13 -13.65 23.97 9.11
N GLN A 14 -14.60 23.59 8.26
CA GLN A 14 -14.44 22.58 7.21
C GLN A 14 -13.35 22.95 6.19
N TYR A 15 -13.25 24.22 5.77
CA TYR A 15 -12.21 24.63 4.82
C TYR A 15 -10.81 24.63 5.44
N GLY A 16 -10.71 24.96 6.73
CA GLY A 16 -9.46 24.86 7.48
C GLY A 16 -8.96 23.42 7.59
N LEU A 17 -9.86 22.48 7.87
CA LEU A 17 -9.53 21.04 7.90
C LEU A 17 -9.12 20.53 6.51
N LEU A 18 -9.80 20.95 5.44
CA LEU A 18 -9.45 20.54 4.09
C LEU A 18 -8.08 21.07 3.67
N ALA A 19 -7.77 22.34 3.98
CA ALA A 19 -6.44 22.91 3.76
C ALA A 19 -5.37 22.14 4.54
N LEU A 20 -5.64 21.77 5.79
CA LEU A 20 -4.73 20.97 6.62
C LEU A 20 -4.46 19.59 6.03
N ILE A 21 -5.49 18.89 5.57
CA ILE A 21 -5.36 17.59 4.89
C ILE A 21 -4.51 17.74 3.63
N ALA A 22 -4.80 18.73 2.79
CA ALA A 22 -4.06 18.97 1.55
C ALA A 22 -2.57 19.26 1.82
N CYS A 23 -2.26 20.07 2.84
CA CYS A 23 -0.89 20.32 3.26
C CYS A 23 -0.18 19.05 3.74
N LEU A 24 -0.82 18.24 4.58
CA LEU A 24 -0.25 16.98 5.07
C LEU A 24 -0.01 15.98 3.93
N PHE A 25 -0.94 15.90 2.97
CA PHE A 25 -0.78 15.07 1.76
C PHE A 25 0.41 15.55 0.92
N GLY A 26 0.53 16.87 0.71
CA GLY A 26 1.65 17.45 -0.02
C GLY A 26 3.00 17.16 0.64
N ILE A 27 3.09 17.32 1.98
CA ILE A 27 4.30 16.99 2.74
C ILE A 27 4.62 15.51 2.61
N TYR A 28 3.64 14.63 2.83
CA TYR A 28 3.85 13.18 2.72
C TYR A 28 4.35 12.77 1.34
N LEU A 29 3.68 13.21 0.27
CA LEU A 29 4.08 12.89 -1.10
C LEU A 29 5.45 13.47 -1.45
N ALA A 30 5.79 14.66 -0.97
CA ALA A 30 7.12 15.24 -1.16
C ALA A 30 8.21 14.42 -0.46
N VAL A 31 7.93 13.89 0.74
CA VAL A 31 8.88 13.02 1.45
C VAL A 31 9.00 11.66 0.74
N VAL A 32 7.88 11.04 0.33
CA VAL A 32 7.91 9.77 -0.41
C VAL A 32 8.65 9.92 -1.74
N TRP A 33 8.42 11.01 -2.47
CA TRP A 33 9.12 11.30 -3.74
C TRP A 33 10.64 11.31 -3.59
N ARG A 34 11.16 11.82 -2.45
CA ARG A 34 12.61 11.86 -2.17
C ARG A 34 13.24 10.48 -1.98
N THR A 35 12.44 9.43 -1.73
CA THR A 35 12.96 8.07 -1.57
C THR A 35 13.34 7.41 -2.88
N GLY A 36 12.80 7.88 -4.02
CA GLY A 36 12.99 7.26 -5.32
C GLY A 36 12.17 5.98 -5.54
N ASP A 37 11.37 5.55 -4.57
CA ASP A 37 10.48 4.39 -4.72
C ASP A 37 9.20 4.79 -5.48
N ILE A 38 9.24 4.58 -6.79
CA ILE A 38 8.13 4.90 -7.72
C ILE A 38 6.89 4.06 -7.41
N ALA A 39 7.06 2.80 -7.00
CA ALA A 39 5.95 1.91 -6.70
C ALA A 39 5.21 2.37 -5.44
N TYR A 40 5.95 2.63 -4.36
CA TYR A 40 5.37 3.15 -3.12
C TYR A 40 4.74 4.53 -3.32
N PHE A 41 5.36 5.40 -4.11
CA PHE A 41 4.79 6.72 -4.47
C PHE A 41 3.45 6.59 -5.21
N GLY A 42 3.37 5.73 -6.23
CA GLY A 42 2.13 5.48 -6.96
C GLY A 42 1.02 4.90 -6.07
N MET A 43 1.37 3.93 -5.22
CA MET A 43 0.45 3.36 -4.25
C MET A 43 -0.03 4.39 -3.22
N SER A 44 0.86 5.27 -2.76
CA SER A 44 0.53 6.37 -1.86
C SER A 44 -0.55 7.29 -2.46
N ILE A 45 -0.37 7.72 -3.70
CA ILE A 45 -1.36 8.54 -4.41
C ILE A 45 -2.72 7.82 -4.47
N LEU A 46 -2.72 6.55 -4.88
CA LEU A 46 -3.94 5.77 -5.03
C LEU A 46 -4.73 5.66 -3.71
N PHE A 47 -4.03 5.41 -2.59
CA PHE A 47 -4.64 5.30 -1.27
C PHE A 47 -5.17 6.64 -0.76
N LEU A 48 -4.42 7.72 -0.96
CA LEU A 48 -4.84 9.08 -0.61
C LEU A 48 -6.09 9.48 -1.39
N LEU A 49 -6.14 9.19 -2.70
CA LEU A 49 -7.32 9.44 -3.53
C LEU A 49 -8.52 8.61 -3.06
N ALA A 50 -8.33 7.32 -2.79
CA ALA A 50 -9.42 6.46 -2.29
C ALA A 50 -10.00 6.97 -0.97
N ALA A 51 -9.15 7.38 -0.03
CA ALA A 51 -9.61 7.97 1.23
C ALA A 51 -10.27 9.33 1.03
N ALA A 52 -9.73 10.18 0.14
CA ALA A 52 -10.35 11.47 -0.19
C ALA A 52 -11.74 11.30 -0.82
N THR A 53 -11.93 10.31 -1.69
CA THR A 53 -13.25 9.98 -2.26
C THR A 53 -14.24 9.56 -1.17
N LEU A 54 -13.84 8.68 -0.25
CA LEU A 54 -14.70 8.28 0.87
C LEU A 54 -15.07 9.44 1.80
N LEU A 55 -14.10 10.31 2.11
CA LEU A 55 -14.36 11.52 2.88
C LEU A 55 -15.34 12.45 2.17
N TRP A 56 -15.18 12.62 0.85
CA TRP A 56 -16.06 13.45 0.05
C TRP A 56 -17.48 12.91 0.00
N GLU A 57 -17.65 11.59 -0.15
CA GLU A 57 -18.97 10.95 -0.14
C GLU A 57 -19.66 11.04 1.23
N ASN A 58 -18.89 10.92 2.32
CA ASN A 58 -19.44 10.92 3.68
C ASN A 58 -19.50 12.30 4.34
N HIS A 59 -18.97 13.36 3.70
CA HIS A 59 -18.87 14.70 4.29
C HIS A 59 -20.17 15.27 4.89
N PRO A 60 -21.37 15.05 4.31
CA PRO A 60 -22.60 15.61 4.85
C PRO A 60 -23.02 14.98 6.18
N ASN A 61 -22.51 13.78 6.49
CA ASN A 61 -22.92 12.97 7.63
C ASN A 61 -21.96 13.11 8.83
N PHE A 62 -20.89 13.91 8.71
CA PHE A 62 -19.91 14.03 9.79
C PHE A 62 -20.42 14.88 10.95
N ILE A 63 -20.27 14.33 12.15
CA ILE A 63 -20.60 15.02 13.39
C ILE A 63 -19.31 15.65 13.92
N TYR A 64 -19.22 16.97 13.83
CA TYR A 64 -18.11 17.73 14.39
C TYR A 64 -18.33 17.87 15.90
N GLN A 65 -17.34 17.43 16.68
CA GLN A 65 -17.36 17.55 18.13
C GLN A 65 -16.08 18.22 18.58
N HIS A 66 -16.23 19.36 19.26
CA HIS A 66 -15.09 20.06 19.84
C HIS A 66 -14.74 19.44 21.19
N ASN A 67 -13.56 18.82 21.26
CA ASN A 67 -12.95 18.37 22.51
C ASN A 67 -11.54 18.95 22.59
N LEU A 68 -11.29 19.79 23.61
CA LEU A 68 -10.01 20.49 23.78
C LEU A 68 -8.84 19.51 23.86
N LEU A 69 -8.98 18.43 24.65
CA LEU A 69 -7.93 17.42 24.79
C LEU A 69 -7.64 16.73 23.46
N ALA A 70 -8.69 16.36 22.72
CA ALA A 70 -8.50 15.71 21.42
C ALA A 70 -7.83 16.65 20.41
N SER A 71 -8.25 17.92 20.37
CA SER A 71 -7.65 18.94 19.51
C SER A 71 -6.17 19.19 19.86
N LEU A 72 -5.83 19.27 21.14
CA LEU A 72 -4.43 19.39 21.60
C LEU A 72 -3.62 18.16 21.20
N THR A 73 -4.15 16.95 21.38
CA THR A 73 -3.45 15.72 20.97
C THR A 73 -3.25 15.65 19.45
N GLY A 74 -4.28 15.95 18.65
CA GLY A 74 -4.16 15.96 17.19
C GLY A 74 -3.18 17.04 16.70
N THR A 75 -3.23 18.23 17.28
CA THR A 75 -2.27 19.31 16.96
C THR A 75 -0.85 18.91 17.34
N GLY A 76 -0.65 18.28 18.49
CA GLY A 76 0.64 17.74 18.92
C GLY A 76 1.17 16.66 17.97
N LEU A 77 0.32 15.75 17.50
CA LEU A 77 0.68 14.74 16.51
C LEU A 77 1.09 15.38 15.17
N ILE A 78 0.38 16.41 14.70
CA ILE A 78 0.76 17.15 13.49
C ILE A 78 2.09 17.86 13.67
N GLY A 79 2.29 18.54 14.80
CA GLY A 79 3.56 19.20 15.11
C GLY A 79 4.72 18.21 15.12
N TRP A 80 4.53 17.04 15.72
CA TRP A 80 5.50 15.95 15.68
C TRP A 80 5.77 15.45 14.26
N LEU A 81 4.73 15.22 13.44
CA LEU A 81 4.90 14.79 12.04
C LEU A 81 5.67 15.81 11.20
N VAL A 82 5.33 17.10 11.31
CA VAL A 82 6.02 18.17 10.58
C VAL A 82 7.47 18.26 11.02
N TRP A 83 7.73 18.25 12.34
CA TRP A 83 9.09 18.22 12.87
C TRP A 83 9.89 17.02 12.35
N ARG A 84 9.31 15.81 12.39
CA ARG A 84 9.93 14.61 11.85
C ARG A 84 10.18 14.73 10.35
N SER A 85 9.25 15.27 9.57
CA SER A 85 9.39 15.41 8.12
C SER A 85 10.60 16.26 7.68
N VAL A 86 11.05 17.19 8.53
CA VAL A 86 12.24 18.02 8.28
C VAL A 86 13.54 17.27 8.59
N ILE A 87 13.52 16.39 9.60
CA ILE A 87 14.70 15.67 10.10
C ILE A 87 14.88 14.30 9.42
N LEU A 88 13.81 13.77 8.81
CA LEU A 88 13.80 12.46 8.17
C LEU A 88 14.92 12.36 7.13
N SER A 89 15.89 11.49 7.41
CA SER A 89 16.86 11.01 6.44
C SER A 89 16.25 9.83 5.66
N SER A 90 16.80 9.54 4.48
CA SER A 90 16.29 8.50 3.57
C SER A 90 16.17 7.09 4.17
N ASN A 91 16.82 6.83 5.31
CA ASN A 91 16.84 5.51 5.95
C ASN A 91 15.71 5.28 6.97
N GLN A 92 14.86 6.27 7.23
CA GLN A 92 13.79 6.20 8.24
C GLN A 92 12.46 5.67 7.66
N GLN A 93 12.45 4.40 7.26
CA GLN A 93 11.30 3.75 6.61
C GLN A 93 10.06 3.63 7.53
N LEU A 94 10.26 3.48 8.85
CA LEU A 94 9.17 3.30 9.81
C LEU A 94 8.29 4.55 9.91
N GLU A 95 8.93 5.71 10.02
CA GLU A 95 8.26 7.01 10.12
C GLU A 95 7.51 7.33 8.82
N LEU A 96 8.10 7.01 7.67
CA LEU A 96 7.45 7.19 6.37
C LEU A 96 6.20 6.33 6.22
N ARG A 97 6.25 5.07 6.69
CA ARG A 97 5.12 4.13 6.65
C ARG A 97 4.03 4.49 7.67
N LEU A 98 4.36 5.08 8.81
CA LEU A 98 3.37 5.52 9.81
C LEU A 98 2.72 6.87 9.50
N PHE A 99 3.39 7.71 8.70
CA PHE A 99 2.93 9.07 8.40
C PHE A 99 1.45 9.17 7.97
N PRO A 100 0.94 8.34 7.03
CA PRO A 100 -0.45 8.45 6.56
C PRO A 100 -1.47 8.15 7.65
N LEU A 101 -1.22 7.10 8.45
CA LEU A 101 -2.12 6.73 9.53
C LEU A 101 -2.13 7.79 10.64
N VAL A 102 -0.94 8.26 11.06
CA VAL A 102 -0.84 9.25 12.13
C VAL A 102 -1.45 10.58 11.69
N SER A 103 -1.23 11.01 10.43
CA SER A 103 -1.83 12.23 9.90
C SER A 103 -3.36 12.14 9.84
N ALA A 104 -3.91 11.02 9.36
CA ALA A 104 -5.35 10.80 9.33
C ALA A 104 -5.97 10.78 10.74
N LEU A 105 -5.32 10.11 11.71
CA LEU A 105 -5.75 10.12 13.11
C LEU A 105 -5.71 11.53 13.71
N ALA A 106 -4.64 12.28 13.44
CA ALA A 106 -4.47 13.61 13.98
C ALA A 106 -5.55 14.59 13.48
N VAL A 107 -5.85 14.56 12.18
CA VAL A 107 -6.94 15.36 11.59
C VAL A 107 -8.30 14.90 12.13
N ALA A 108 -8.54 13.60 12.22
CA ALA A 108 -9.81 13.06 12.75
C ALA A 108 -10.04 13.47 14.22
N LEU A 109 -8.99 13.49 15.05
CA LEU A 109 -9.05 13.96 16.44
C LEU A 109 -9.38 15.45 16.53
N ILE A 110 -8.80 16.29 15.67
CA ILE A 110 -9.10 17.72 15.61
C ILE A 110 -10.55 17.96 15.16
N ALA A 111 -11.01 17.19 14.16
CA ALA A 111 -12.34 17.37 13.57
C ALA A 111 -13.49 16.89 14.48
N SER A 112 -13.33 15.75 15.15
CA SER A 112 -14.46 15.06 15.80
C SER A 112 -14.14 14.44 17.16
N GLY A 113 -12.93 14.66 17.67
CA GLY A 113 -12.50 14.15 18.96
C GLY A 113 -12.38 12.62 19.04
N PHE A 114 -12.06 12.10 20.23
CA PHE A 114 -11.86 10.65 20.44
C PHE A 114 -13.08 9.80 20.12
N ARG A 115 -14.28 10.29 20.46
CA ARG A 115 -15.55 9.58 20.20
C ARG A 115 -15.90 9.56 18.72
N GLY A 116 -15.49 10.58 17.98
CA GLY A 116 -15.76 10.70 16.54
C GLY A 116 -14.86 9.82 15.66
N LEU A 117 -13.77 9.24 16.17
CA LEU A 117 -12.84 8.45 15.34
C LEU A 117 -13.51 7.29 14.60
N TRP A 118 -14.56 6.70 15.17
CA TRP A 118 -15.27 5.58 14.56
C TRP A 118 -15.93 5.93 13.21
N GLN A 119 -16.28 7.21 13.00
CA GLN A 119 -16.87 7.65 11.73
C GLN A 119 -15.88 7.61 10.57
N TYR A 120 -14.57 7.64 10.87
CA TYR A 120 -13.47 7.60 9.88
C TYR A 120 -12.85 6.20 9.73
N ARG A 121 -13.51 5.15 10.23
CA ARG A 121 -12.93 3.79 10.27
C ARG A 121 -12.52 3.25 8.90
N ARG A 122 -13.18 3.66 7.80
CA ARG A 122 -12.87 3.17 6.45
C ARG A 122 -11.60 3.83 5.93
N GLU A 123 -11.49 5.13 6.12
CA GLU A 123 -10.36 5.97 5.77
C GLU A 123 -9.13 5.59 6.60
N LEU A 124 -9.31 5.40 7.91
CA LEU A 124 -8.26 4.91 8.81
C LEU A 124 -7.79 3.50 8.43
N ALA A 125 -8.69 2.62 7.99
CA ALA A 125 -8.31 1.30 7.48
C ALA A 125 -7.44 1.41 6.22
N ILE A 126 -7.80 2.28 5.26
CA ILE A 126 -6.98 2.53 4.07
C ILE A 126 -5.59 3.03 4.48
N MET A 127 -5.52 4.04 5.35
CA MET A 127 -4.25 4.62 5.80
C MET A 127 -3.40 3.65 6.62
N PHE A 128 -4.04 2.76 7.40
CA PHE A 128 -3.36 1.68 8.10
C PHE A 128 -2.69 0.74 7.11
N PHE A 129 -3.43 0.25 6.11
CA PHE A 129 -2.93 -0.72 5.16
C PHE A 129 -1.94 -0.15 4.13
N LEU A 130 -1.84 1.18 4.01
CA LEU A 130 -0.82 1.82 3.19
C LEU A 130 0.60 1.56 3.72
N GLY A 131 0.79 1.51 5.04
CA GLY A 131 2.13 1.45 5.63
C GLY A 131 2.35 0.45 6.75
N VAL A 132 1.38 0.28 7.66
CA VAL A 132 1.57 -0.51 8.89
C VAL A 132 1.88 -1.99 8.62
N PRO A 133 1.21 -2.69 7.69
CA PRO A 133 1.55 -4.09 7.40
C PRO A 133 3.00 -4.27 6.97
N GLY A 134 3.59 -3.32 6.24
CA GLY A 134 5.01 -3.34 5.86
C GLY A 134 5.93 -3.36 7.08
N ILE A 135 5.61 -2.60 8.11
CA ILE A 135 6.40 -2.54 9.34
C ILE A 135 6.33 -3.87 10.09
N LEU A 136 5.12 -4.43 10.22
CA LEU A 136 4.89 -5.66 10.97
C LEU A 136 5.50 -6.88 10.28
N LEU A 137 5.40 -6.94 8.95
CA LEU A 137 5.83 -8.10 8.19
C LEU A 137 7.33 -8.08 7.84
N ASN A 138 7.99 -6.92 7.88
CA ASN A 138 9.47 -6.84 7.81
C ASN A 138 10.17 -7.56 8.98
N LEU A 139 9.44 -7.98 10.02
CA LEU A 139 9.97 -8.82 11.11
C LEU A 139 10.09 -10.30 10.72
N VAL A 140 9.54 -10.70 9.56
CA VAL A 140 9.52 -12.07 9.09
C VAL A 140 10.22 -12.14 7.73
N ASP A 141 11.34 -12.85 7.68
CA ASP A 141 12.02 -13.13 6.41
C ASP A 141 11.27 -14.23 5.64
N ILE A 142 10.69 -13.85 4.49
CA ILE A 142 10.03 -14.78 3.56
C ILE A 142 10.90 -15.10 2.33
N ALA A 143 12.11 -14.54 2.22
CA ALA A 143 13.01 -14.78 1.11
C ALA A 143 13.32 -16.28 0.90
N PRO A 144 13.53 -17.10 1.95
CA PRO A 144 13.72 -18.54 1.77
C PRO A 144 12.51 -19.25 1.14
N LEU A 145 11.30 -18.79 1.47
CA LEU A 145 10.08 -19.33 0.87
C LEU A 145 9.98 -18.98 -0.62
N THR A 146 10.33 -17.73 -0.96
CA THR A 146 10.38 -17.25 -2.35
C THR A 146 11.44 -17.96 -3.16
N ALA A 147 12.63 -18.18 -2.60
CA ALA A 147 13.72 -18.88 -3.24
C ALA A 147 13.36 -20.35 -3.52
N LYS A 148 12.73 -21.02 -2.54
CA LYS A 148 12.17 -22.37 -2.71
C LYS A 148 11.09 -22.43 -3.80
N PHE A 149 10.16 -21.48 -3.80
CA PHE A 149 9.09 -21.42 -4.80
C PHE A 149 9.61 -21.14 -6.21
N ALA A 150 10.55 -20.22 -6.38
CA ALA A 150 11.19 -19.93 -7.67
C ALA A 150 11.96 -21.15 -8.19
N THR A 151 12.69 -21.86 -7.32
CA THR A 151 13.39 -23.11 -7.68
C THR A 151 12.43 -24.19 -8.15
N LEU A 152 11.25 -24.30 -7.50
CA LEU A 152 10.19 -25.21 -7.92
C LEU A 152 9.69 -24.86 -9.33
N LEU A 153 9.42 -23.58 -9.61
CA LEU A 153 9.00 -23.12 -10.94
C LEU A 153 10.04 -23.45 -12.02
N LEU A 154 11.32 -23.21 -11.73
CA LEU A 154 12.43 -23.54 -12.63
C LEU A 154 12.51 -25.04 -12.93
N SER A 155 12.41 -25.86 -11.89
CA SER A 155 12.46 -27.32 -12.00
C SER A 155 11.32 -27.85 -12.86
N TYR A 156 10.09 -27.36 -12.65
CA TYR A 156 8.94 -27.72 -13.49
C TYR A 156 9.05 -27.19 -14.92
N SER A 157 9.80 -26.12 -15.14
CA SER A 157 10.06 -25.57 -16.48
C SER A 157 11.20 -26.27 -17.22
N GLY A 158 11.82 -27.29 -16.61
CA GLY A 158 12.88 -28.11 -17.21
C GLY A 158 14.30 -27.62 -16.95
N PHE A 159 14.49 -26.60 -16.10
CA PHE A 159 15.82 -26.12 -15.73
C PHE A 159 16.37 -26.95 -14.57
N THR A 160 17.68 -27.23 -14.60
CA THR A 160 18.40 -27.78 -13.45
C THR A 160 18.65 -26.66 -12.44
N ALA A 161 17.78 -26.54 -11.45
CA ALA A 161 17.89 -25.57 -10.38
C ALA A 161 17.98 -26.28 -9.02
N SER A 162 18.86 -25.78 -8.17
CA SER A 162 18.98 -26.21 -6.77
C SER A 162 18.91 -25.00 -5.86
N HIS A 163 18.47 -25.23 -4.63
CA HIS A 163 18.25 -24.19 -3.64
C HIS A 163 19.01 -24.47 -2.35
N GLN A 164 19.60 -23.44 -1.77
CA GLN A 164 20.17 -23.45 -0.43
C GLN A 164 19.83 -22.15 0.30
N ASP A 165 18.96 -22.22 1.31
CA ASP A 165 18.46 -21.10 2.11
C ASP A 165 17.81 -19.95 1.34
N VAL A 166 18.58 -18.98 0.85
CA VAL A 166 18.11 -17.86 0.00
C VAL A 166 18.75 -17.89 -1.38
N TRP A 167 19.67 -18.83 -1.61
CA TRP A 167 20.45 -18.96 -2.82
C TRP A 167 19.78 -19.91 -3.80
N ILE A 168 19.70 -19.49 -5.05
CA ILE A 168 19.23 -20.31 -6.17
C ILE A 168 20.42 -20.49 -7.12
N THR A 169 20.83 -21.74 -7.32
CA THR A 169 21.90 -22.10 -8.26
C THR A 169 21.30 -22.76 -9.48
N THR A 170 21.66 -22.26 -10.66
CA THR A 170 21.29 -22.80 -11.96
C THR A 170 22.54 -23.01 -12.81
N SER A 171 22.39 -23.57 -14.01
CA SER A 171 23.48 -23.64 -14.98
C SER A 171 23.94 -22.26 -15.48
N ALA A 172 23.11 -21.22 -15.35
CA ALA A 172 23.44 -19.85 -15.74
C ALA A 172 24.28 -19.13 -14.68
N GLY A 173 24.11 -19.48 -13.40
CA GLY A 173 24.80 -18.86 -12.28
C GLY A 173 24.05 -19.04 -10.96
N THR A 174 24.52 -18.35 -9.92
CA THR A 174 23.91 -18.35 -8.60
C THR A 174 23.38 -16.96 -8.29
N ILE A 175 22.13 -16.88 -7.82
CA ILE A 175 21.51 -15.62 -7.37
C ILE A 175 21.10 -15.73 -5.90
N GLU A 176 21.20 -14.61 -5.19
CA GLU A 176 20.67 -14.47 -3.83
C GLU A 176 19.31 -13.78 -3.86
N VAL A 177 18.33 -14.33 -3.16
CA VAL A 177 17.05 -13.66 -2.91
C VAL A 177 17.19 -12.87 -1.62
N TYR A 178 17.54 -11.58 -1.72
CA TYR A 178 17.55 -10.68 -0.57
C TYR A 178 16.13 -10.24 -0.18
N ASP A 179 15.96 -9.70 1.04
CA ASP A 179 14.68 -9.28 1.63
C ASP A 179 13.80 -8.43 0.69
N ASN A 180 14.39 -7.48 -0.04
CA ASN A 180 13.66 -6.61 -0.98
C ASN A 180 13.10 -7.37 -2.21
N CYS A 181 13.65 -8.56 -2.51
CA CYS A 181 13.21 -9.44 -3.59
C CYS A 181 12.32 -10.59 -3.10
N SER A 182 11.99 -10.62 -1.81
CA SER A 182 11.15 -11.66 -1.20
C SER A 182 9.70 -11.64 -1.70
N GLY A 183 9.24 -10.54 -2.30
CA GLY A 183 7.86 -10.40 -2.80
C GLY A 183 6.85 -10.00 -1.73
N LEU A 184 7.33 -9.72 -0.52
CA LEU A 184 6.51 -9.28 0.60
C LEU A 184 5.81 -7.95 0.28
N GLU A 185 6.55 -6.99 -0.24
CA GLU A 185 6.04 -5.66 -0.56
C GLU A 185 4.91 -5.68 -1.58
N GLY A 186 5.07 -6.42 -2.69
CA GLY A 186 4.02 -6.57 -3.69
C GLY A 186 2.75 -7.24 -3.13
N SER A 187 2.92 -8.21 -2.23
CA SER A 187 1.80 -8.86 -1.54
C SER A 187 1.05 -7.89 -0.62
N ILE A 188 1.78 -7.04 0.10
CA ILE A 188 1.21 -6.01 0.97
C ILE A 188 0.44 -4.96 0.16
N TYR A 189 1.00 -4.52 -0.97
CA TYR A 189 0.31 -3.58 -1.87
C TYR A 189 -1.01 -4.13 -2.39
N LEU A 190 -1.05 -5.40 -2.80
CA LEU A 190 -2.29 -6.03 -3.24
C LEU A 190 -3.28 -6.24 -2.09
N VAL A 191 -2.81 -6.58 -0.89
CA VAL A 191 -3.67 -6.69 0.29
C VAL A 191 -4.29 -5.34 0.63
N GLY A 192 -3.53 -4.25 0.55
CA GLY A 192 -4.06 -2.91 0.73
C GLY A 192 -5.01 -2.49 -0.40
N MET A 193 -4.77 -2.90 -1.65
CA MET A 193 -5.75 -2.76 -2.74
C MET A 193 -7.06 -3.49 -2.45
N ALA A 194 -6.98 -4.68 -1.87
CA ALA A 194 -8.18 -5.40 -1.43
C ALA A 194 -8.97 -4.60 -0.39
N VAL A 195 -8.30 -3.89 0.52
CA VAL A 195 -8.98 -2.97 1.46
C VAL A 195 -9.71 -1.86 0.72
N ILE A 196 -9.07 -1.19 -0.24
CA ILE A 196 -9.71 -0.14 -1.05
C ILE A 196 -10.95 -0.70 -1.77
N CYS A 197 -10.80 -1.84 -2.43
CA CYS A 197 -11.91 -2.46 -3.15
C CYS A 197 -13.07 -2.84 -2.20
N LEU A 198 -12.76 -3.36 -1.01
CA LEU A 198 -13.75 -3.77 -0.01
C LEU A 198 -14.43 -2.60 0.70
N THR A 199 -13.76 -1.46 0.86
CA THR A 199 -14.35 -0.26 1.45
C THR A 199 -15.30 0.44 0.46
N LEU A 200 -14.95 0.45 -0.83
CA LEU A 200 -15.77 1.03 -1.89
C LEU A 200 -16.91 0.09 -2.33
N TYR A 201 -16.64 -1.20 -2.50
CA TYR A 201 -17.57 -2.19 -3.07
C TYR A 201 -17.70 -3.44 -2.19
N PRO A 202 -18.40 -3.37 -1.04
CA PRO A 202 -18.38 -4.43 -0.04
C PRO A 202 -19.08 -5.72 -0.50
N VAL A 203 -18.36 -6.85 -0.34
CA VAL A 203 -18.86 -8.22 -0.54
C VAL A 203 -19.10 -8.95 0.79
N ARG A 204 -19.80 -10.10 0.78
CA ARG A 204 -20.00 -10.95 1.98
C ARG A 204 -18.67 -11.38 2.60
N ARG A 205 -18.63 -11.54 3.93
CA ARG A 205 -17.42 -11.86 4.73
C ARG A 205 -16.57 -13.00 4.16
N ALA A 206 -17.20 -14.11 3.74
CA ALA A 206 -16.47 -15.22 3.13
C ALA A 206 -15.67 -14.80 1.88
N LYS A 207 -16.24 -13.95 1.02
CA LYS A 207 -15.56 -13.43 -0.18
C LYS A 207 -14.50 -12.38 0.16
N GLN A 208 -14.64 -11.67 1.28
CA GLN A 208 -13.60 -10.76 1.76
C GLN A 208 -12.32 -11.53 2.11
N ILE A 209 -12.46 -12.65 2.80
CA ILE A 209 -11.32 -13.53 3.12
C ILE A 209 -10.67 -14.05 1.83
N VAL A 210 -11.48 -14.49 0.86
CA VAL A 210 -10.96 -14.91 -0.46
C VAL A 210 -10.22 -13.77 -1.16
N ALA A 211 -10.73 -12.54 -1.13
CA ALA A 211 -10.05 -11.39 -1.73
C ALA A 211 -8.68 -11.13 -1.09
N PHE A 212 -8.57 -11.17 0.25
CA PHE A 212 -7.29 -10.99 0.94
C PHE A 212 -6.30 -12.12 0.64
N LEU A 213 -6.75 -13.37 0.67
CA LEU A 213 -5.89 -14.52 0.34
C LEU A 213 -5.44 -14.46 -1.12
N ALA A 214 -6.34 -14.14 -2.04
CA ALA A 214 -6.01 -13.99 -3.45
C ALA A 214 -4.98 -12.87 -3.67
N ALA A 215 -5.15 -11.71 -3.03
CA ALA A 215 -4.19 -10.61 -3.09
C ALA A 215 -2.78 -11.04 -2.65
N ALA A 216 -2.67 -11.68 -1.48
CA ALA A 216 -1.39 -12.15 -0.96
C ALA A 216 -0.75 -13.22 -1.85
N LEU A 217 -1.53 -14.23 -2.28
CA LEU A 217 -1.04 -15.32 -3.13
C LEU A 217 -0.63 -14.84 -4.52
N ILE A 218 -1.37 -13.92 -5.13
CA ILE A 218 -1.02 -13.34 -6.43
C ILE A 218 0.28 -12.54 -6.32
N GLY A 219 0.41 -11.68 -5.32
CA GLY A 219 1.64 -10.90 -5.10
C GLY A 219 2.87 -11.79 -4.95
N PHE A 220 2.77 -12.79 -4.07
CA PHE A 220 3.83 -13.77 -3.85
C PHE A 220 4.17 -14.55 -5.14
N SER A 221 3.16 -15.06 -5.84
CA SER A 221 3.37 -15.91 -7.04
C SER A 221 3.96 -15.14 -8.22
N VAL A 222 3.51 -13.90 -8.44
CA VAL A 222 4.04 -13.05 -9.52
C VAL A 222 5.49 -12.68 -9.24
N ASN A 223 5.82 -12.32 -7.99
CA ASN A 223 7.22 -12.08 -7.63
C ASN A 223 8.08 -13.34 -7.74
N GLY A 224 7.59 -14.49 -7.29
CA GLY A 224 8.30 -15.77 -7.44
C GLY A 224 8.61 -16.10 -8.90
N THR A 225 7.67 -15.83 -9.81
CA THR A 225 7.90 -15.94 -11.26
C THR A 225 8.99 -14.99 -11.75
N ARG A 226 9.01 -13.74 -11.28
CA ARG A 226 10.08 -12.78 -11.59
C ARG A 226 11.45 -13.31 -11.16
N ILE A 227 11.58 -13.84 -9.94
CA ILE A 227 12.83 -14.40 -9.42
C ILE A 227 13.27 -15.61 -10.24
N ALA A 228 12.34 -16.48 -10.63
CA ALA A 228 12.65 -17.62 -11.51
C ALA A 228 13.22 -17.14 -12.86
N ILE A 229 12.60 -16.13 -13.50
CA ILE A 229 13.12 -15.55 -14.74
C ILE A 229 14.52 -14.97 -14.53
N MET A 230 14.73 -14.20 -13.46
CA MET A 230 16.05 -13.63 -13.16
C MET A 230 17.12 -14.71 -12.94
N ALA A 231 16.79 -15.83 -12.30
CA ALA A 231 17.73 -16.92 -12.09
C ALA A 231 18.24 -17.53 -13.41
N THR A 232 17.41 -17.56 -14.45
CA THR A 232 17.82 -18.03 -15.80
C THR A 232 18.77 -17.06 -16.50
N LEU A 233 18.79 -15.79 -16.07
CA LEU A 233 19.60 -14.72 -16.63
C LEU A 233 20.81 -14.39 -15.76
N ALA A 234 21.14 -15.25 -14.79
CA ALA A 234 22.23 -15.05 -13.84
C ALA A 234 23.64 -15.11 -14.47
N SER A 235 23.73 -15.39 -15.78
CA SER A 235 25.01 -15.47 -16.48
C SER A 235 25.61 -14.08 -16.69
N PRO A 236 26.94 -13.90 -16.56
CA PRO A 236 27.60 -12.63 -16.85
C PRO A 236 27.34 -12.09 -18.27
N LYS A 237 27.02 -12.98 -19.23
CA LYS A 237 26.69 -12.58 -20.61
C LYS A 237 25.32 -11.90 -20.71
N ASP A 238 24.41 -12.20 -19.80
CA ASP A 238 23.03 -11.72 -19.79
C ASP A 238 22.81 -10.60 -18.77
N GLN A 239 23.90 -10.03 -18.22
CA GLN A 239 23.85 -8.98 -17.20
C GLN A 239 22.95 -7.79 -17.57
N PRO A 240 22.90 -7.28 -18.83
CA PRO A 240 21.98 -6.21 -19.19
C PRO A 240 20.50 -6.62 -19.05
N ALA A 241 20.17 -7.86 -19.42
CA ALA A 241 18.82 -8.40 -19.27
C ALA A 241 18.48 -8.63 -17.79
N PHE A 242 19.42 -9.18 -17.02
CA PHE A 242 19.26 -9.34 -15.57
C PHE A 242 18.94 -8.00 -14.89
N LEU A 243 19.71 -6.95 -15.18
CA LEU A 243 19.50 -5.61 -14.63
C LEU A 243 18.14 -5.02 -15.02
N TYR A 244 17.70 -5.23 -16.26
CA TYR A 244 16.37 -4.77 -16.72
C TYR A 244 15.21 -5.38 -15.90
N TRP A 245 15.29 -6.66 -15.56
CA TRP A 245 14.26 -7.35 -14.77
C TRP A 245 14.43 -7.14 -13.25
N HIS A 246 15.65 -6.85 -12.80
CA HIS A 246 15.96 -6.59 -11.40
C HIS A 246 15.53 -5.18 -10.97
N GLU A 247 16.10 -4.15 -11.59
CA GLU A 247 15.94 -2.74 -11.17
C GLU A 247 15.33 -1.86 -12.27
N GLY A 248 15.29 -2.35 -13.51
CA GLY A 248 14.75 -1.61 -14.65
C GLY A 248 13.22 -1.62 -14.74
N GLU A 249 12.72 -1.12 -15.87
CA GLU A 249 11.28 -1.02 -16.15
C GLU A 249 10.56 -2.38 -16.19
N GLY A 250 11.30 -3.47 -16.41
CA GLY A 250 10.75 -4.83 -16.40
C GLY A 250 10.12 -5.20 -15.06
N LEU A 251 10.60 -4.63 -13.95
CA LEU A 251 10.00 -4.79 -12.62
C LEU A 251 8.54 -4.29 -12.59
N LEU A 252 8.24 -3.18 -13.26
CA LEU A 252 6.90 -2.57 -13.28
C LEU A 252 5.87 -3.45 -13.98
N LEU A 253 6.28 -4.22 -14.99
CA LEU A 253 5.40 -5.15 -15.71
C LEU A 253 4.82 -6.22 -14.78
N PHE A 254 5.63 -6.75 -13.87
CA PHE A 254 5.15 -7.71 -12.86
C PHE A 254 4.18 -7.06 -11.89
N GLY A 255 4.42 -5.81 -11.48
CA GLY A 255 3.49 -5.05 -10.65
C GLY A 255 2.12 -4.87 -11.33
N VAL A 256 2.12 -4.42 -12.58
CA VAL A 256 0.90 -4.25 -13.39
C VAL A 256 0.17 -5.59 -13.58
N LEU A 257 0.91 -6.66 -13.90
CA LEU A 257 0.35 -8.00 -14.04
C LEU A 257 -0.36 -8.45 -12.76
N ALA A 258 0.27 -8.27 -11.61
CA ALA A 258 -0.29 -8.66 -10.33
C ALA A 258 -1.58 -7.88 -10.00
N VAL A 259 -1.60 -6.57 -10.29
CA VAL A 259 -2.79 -5.72 -10.14
C VAL A 259 -3.92 -6.16 -11.06
N VAL A 260 -3.63 -6.45 -12.34
CA VAL A 260 -4.64 -6.91 -13.31
C VAL A 260 -5.23 -8.26 -12.90
N LEU A 261 -4.39 -9.21 -12.48
CA LEU A 261 -4.85 -10.51 -11.97
C LEU A 261 -5.75 -10.36 -10.75
N PHE A 262 -5.34 -9.54 -9.78
CA PHE A 262 -6.14 -9.27 -8.59
C PHE A 262 -7.47 -8.58 -8.93
N ALA A 263 -7.43 -7.56 -9.80
CA ALA A 263 -8.64 -6.88 -10.25
C ALA A 263 -9.63 -7.84 -10.93
N GLY A 264 -9.13 -8.78 -11.74
CA GLY A 264 -9.94 -9.84 -12.35
C GLY A 264 -10.61 -10.75 -11.31
N VAL A 265 -9.86 -11.21 -10.30
CA VAL A 265 -10.40 -12.02 -9.21
C VAL A 265 -11.45 -11.24 -8.41
N TYR A 266 -11.14 -10.00 -8.02
CA TYR A 266 -12.06 -9.18 -7.25
C TYR A 266 -13.35 -8.89 -8.03
N TRP A 267 -13.22 -8.56 -9.32
CA TRP A 267 -14.35 -8.35 -10.21
C TRP A 267 -15.27 -9.58 -10.27
N MET A 268 -14.69 -10.78 -10.39
CA MET A 268 -15.44 -12.03 -10.36
C MET A 268 -16.19 -12.21 -9.02
N LEU A 269 -15.51 -11.99 -7.89
CA LEU A 269 -16.14 -12.08 -6.56
C LEU A 269 -17.32 -11.10 -6.40
N TYR A 270 -17.13 -9.86 -6.87
CA TYR A 270 -18.16 -8.83 -6.84
C TYR A 270 -19.35 -9.18 -7.76
N ARG A 271 -19.10 -9.68 -8.97
CA ARG A 271 -20.15 -10.13 -9.88
C ARG A 271 -20.95 -11.30 -9.31
N LEU A 272 -20.29 -12.27 -8.68
CA LEU A 272 -20.94 -13.38 -8.00
C LEU A 272 -21.80 -12.88 -6.82
N GLU A 273 -21.35 -11.86 -6.08
CA GLU A 273 -22.13 -11.20 -5.03
C GLU A 273 -23.41 -10.56 -5.57
N LEU A 274 -23.31 -9.77 -6.64
CA LEU A 274 -24.48 -9.14 -7.25
C LEU A 274 -25.48 -10.16 -7.75
N TRP A 275 -25.02 -11.25 -8.37
CA TRP A 275 -25.89 -12.31 -8.87
C TRP A 275 -26.60 -13.06 -7.73
N GLN A 276 -25.90 -13.37 -6.64
CA GLN A 276 -26.49 -14.01 -5.46
C GLN A 276 -27.51 -13.11 -4.76
N ARG A 277 -27.28 -11.79 -4.70
CA ARG A 277 -28.25 -10.84 -4.14
C ARG A 277 -29.53 -10.77 -4.97
N LYS A 278 -29.43 -10.77 -6.30
CA LYS A 278 -30.60 -10.77 -7.20
C LYS A 278 -31.46 -12.04 -7.09
N ARG A 279 -30.88 -13.19 -6.72
CA ARG A 279 -31.62 -14.45 -6.54
C ARG A 279 -32.28 -14.61 -5.16
N ALA A 280 -31.91 -13.77 -4.20
CA ALA A 280 -32.43 -13.80 -2.84
C ALA A 280 -33.62 -12.84 -2.63
N ILE A 281 -33.95 -12.05 -3.65
CA ILE A 281 -35.11 -11.14 -3.73
C ILE A 281 -36.12 -11.81 -4.66
#